data_AF-A0A354HU69-F1
#
_entry.id   AF-A0A354HU69-F1
#
_cell.length_a   1.000
_cell.length_b   1.000
_cell.length_c   1.000
_cell.angle_alpha   90.00
_cell.angle_beta   90.00
_cell.angle_gamma   90.00
#
_symmetry.space_group_name_H-M   'P 1'
#
loop_
_entity.id
_entity.type
_entity.pdbx_description
1 polymer ?
#
loop_
_entity_poly.entity_id
_entity_poly.type
_entity_poly.pdbx_seq_one_letter_code
_entity_poly.pdbx_strand_id
1 'polypeptide(L)'
;KFLQVIGNIPPVRGCPDHARTVLGGLVNLSRQAAAEGLCSVIVCNRRRHLVTVEINSKGAQVRDLRMLTEEFYGGLGLMAARYLLSLMQAQIVLNYMGDVGIQVTFLTADAQANSHAG
;
A
#
# COMPACT_ATOMS: atom_id res chain seq x y z
N LYS A 1 -11.37 -17.12 3.63
CA LYS A 1 -11.69 -15.67 3.67
C LYS A 1 -11.00 -15.00 4.87
N PHE A 2 -9.67 -14.99 4.91
CA PHE A 2 -8.94 -14.36 6.02
C PHE A 2 -7.92 -13.38 5.45
N LEU A 3 -8.02 -12.12 5.86
CA LEU A 3 -6.96 -11.13 5.69
C LEU A 3 -5.97 -11.36 6.83
N GLN A 4 -4.74 -11.74 6.49
CA GLN A 4 -3.68 -11.83 7.49
C GLN A 4 -3.00 -10.46 7.58
N VAL A 5 -2.97 -9.86 8.77
CA VAL A 5 -2.24 -8.60 9.02
C VAL A 5 -1.13 -8.89 10.01
N ILE A 6 0.11 -8.58 9.64
CA ILE A 6 1.30 -8.78 10.47
C ILE A 6 1.91 -7.42 10.77
N GLY A 7 1.92 -7.04 12.05
CA GLY A 7 2.44 -5.75 12.53
C GLY A 7 1.38 -4.64 12.56
N ASN A 8 1.76 -3.52 13.16
CA ASN A 8 0.94 -2.31 13.27
C ASN A 8 1.59 -1.19 12.47
N ILE A 9 0.78 -0.40 11.77
CA ILE A 9 1.26 0.80 11.08
C ILE A 9 1.44 1.90 12.14
N PRO A 10 2.67 2.42 12.34
CA PRO A 10 2.90 3.51 13.28
C PRO A 10 2.27 4.81 12.75
N PRO A 11 2.20 5.88 13.56
CA PRO A 11 1.82 7.19 13.07
C PRO A 11 2.68 7.62 11.87
N VAL A 12 2.02 7.91 10.75
CA VAL A 12 2.66 8.33 9.49
C VAL A 12 2.48 9.83 9.27
N ARG A 13 3.39 10.43 8.52
CA ARG A 13 3.27 11.82 8.09
C ARG A 13 2.03 12.01 7.22
N GLY A 14 1.34 13.14 7.39
CA GLY A 14 0.16 13.50 6.61
C GLY A 14 -1.15 13.14 7.33
N CYS A 15 -2.15 12.69 6.57
CA CYS A 15 -3.50 12.46 7.09
C CYS A 15 -3.74 10.96 7.35
N PRO A 16 -3.96 10.55 8.62
CA PRO A 16 -4.24 9.15 8.95
C PRO A 16 -5.48 8.58 8.25
N ASP A 17 -6.51 9.40 8.01
CA ASP A 17 -7.73 8.96 7.33
C ASP A 17 -7.51 8.71 5.84
N HIS A 18 -6.64 9.50 5.20
CA HIS A 18 -6.20 9.23 3.83
C HIS A 18 -5.38 7.94 3.75
N ALA A 19 -4.44 7.73 4.68
CA ALA A 19 -3.67 6.49 4.75
C ALA A 19 -4.58 5.27 4.93
N ARG A 20 -5.58 5.34 5.82
CA ARG A 20 -6.56 4.27 6.02
C ARG A 20 -7.37 3.99 4.76
N THR A 21 -7.87 5.04 4.11
CA THR A 21 -8.68 4.93 2.89
C THR A 21 -7.87 4.29 1.76
N VAL A 22 -6.66 4.77 1.51
CA VAL A 22 -5.78 4.23 0.47
C VAL A 22 -5.46 2.77 0.74
N LEU A 23 -4.99 2.43 1.94
CA LEU A 23 -4.61 1.06 2.26
C LEU A 23 -5.79 0.09 2.19
N GLY A 24 -6.97 0.50 2.66
CA GLY A 24 -8.20 -0.30 2.51
C GLY A 24 -8.56 -0.54 1.04
N GLY A 25 -8.45 0.49 0.20
CA GLY A 25 -8.67 0.38 -1.24
C GLY A 25 -7.68 -0.57 -1.92
N LEU A 26 -6.39 -0.48 -1.58
CA LEU A 26 -5.34 -1.35 -2.13
C LEU A 26 -5.49 -2.81 -1.68
N VAL A 27 -5.92 -3.06 -0.44
CA VAL A 27 -6.25 -4.41 0.02
C VAL A 27 -7.42 -4.98 -0.78
N ASN A 28 -8.47 -4.19 -1.02
CA ASN A 28 -9.59 -4.63 -1.84
C ASN A 28 -9.17 -4.94 -3.27
N LEU A 29 -8.34 -4.09 -3.88
CA LEU A 29 -7.77 -4.32 -5.21
C LEU A 29 -6.98 -5.64 -5.25
N SER A 30 -6.09 -5.84 -4.27
CA SER A 30 -5.28 -7.06 -4.17
C SER A 30 -6.14 -8.32 -3.99
N ARG A 31 -7.27 -8.23 -3.28
CA ARG A 31 -8.21 -9.35 -3.11
C ARG A 31 -8.97 -9.66 -4.39
N GLN A 32 -9.37 -8.65 -5.17
CA GLN A 32 -10.01 -8.85 -6.46
C GLN A 32 -9.05 -9.49 -7.48
N ALA A 33 -7.76 -9.19 -7.37
CA ALA A 33 -6.72 -9.78 -8.21
C ALA A 33 -6.35 -11.22 -7.82
N ALA A 34 -6.71 -11.69 -6.63
CA ALA A 34 -6.35 -13.01 -6.11
C ALA A 34 -7.37 -14.08 -6.50
N ALA A 35 -6.91 -15.26 -6.93
CA ALA A 35 -7.77 -16.37 -7.35
C ALA A 35 -8.77 -16.82 -6.28
N GLU A 36 -8.33 -16.86 -5.02
CA GLU A 36 -9.15 -17.27 -3.88
C GLU A 36 -9.57 -16.09 -2.99
N GLY A 37 -9.31 -14.86 -3.45
CA GLY A 37 -9.56 -13.65 -2.65
C GLY A 37 -8.71 -13.55 -1.38
N LEU A 38 -7.60 -14.30 -1.31
CA LEU A 38 -6.67 -14.35 -0.19
C LEU A 38 -5.58 -13.29 -0.35
N CYS A 39 -5.30 -12.58 0.74
CA CYS A 39 -4.34 -11.49 0.79
C CYS A 39 -3.67 -11.46 2.16
N SER A 40 -2.37 -11.13 2.19
CA SER A 40 -1.62 -10.83 3.41
C SER A 40 -1.13 -9.39 3.38
N VAL A 41 -1.13 -8.74 4.54
CA VAL A 41 -0.58 -7.42 4.77
C VAL A 41 0.54 -7.56 5.79
N ILE A 42 1.73 -7.07 5.44
CA ILE A 42 2.92 -7.12 6.30
C ILE A 42 3.42 -5.69 6.47
N VAL A 43 3.62 -5.28 7.72
CA VAL A 43 4.18 -3.97 8.04
C VAL A 43 5.64 -4.14 8.42
N CYS A 44 6.52 -3.55 7.62
CA CYS A 44 7.97 -3.62 7.74
C CYS A 44 8.55 -2.26 8.13
N ASN A 45 9.23 -2.17 9.27
CA ASN A 45 10.04 -1.00 9.61
C ASN A 45 11.39 -1.11 8.90
N ARG A 46 11.60 -0.31 7.84
CA ARG A 46 12.81 -0.39 7.00
C ARG A 46 13.97 0.44 7.57
N ARG A 47 13.66 1.65 8.04
CA ARG A 47 14.61 2.58 8.69
C ARG A 47 13.89 3.31 9.82
N ARG A 48 14.63 4.04 10.65
CA ARG A 48 14.08 4.82 11.78
C ARG A 48 12.86 5.68 11.41
N HIS A 49 12.79 6.11 10.16
CA HIS A 49 11.75 7.02 9.66
C HIS A 49 10.91 6.48 8.51
N LEU A 50 11.07 5.20 8.15
CA LEU A 50 10.39 4.61 7.01
C LEU A 50 9.67 3.33 7.41
N VAL A 51 8.36 3.31 7.17
CA VAL A 51 7.53 2.11 7.30
C VAL A 51 6.98 1.73 5.94
N THR A 52 7.13 0.46 5.58
CA THR A 52 6.59 -0.12 4.35
C THR A 52 5.44 -1.06 4.70
N VAL A 53 4.30 -0.87 4.07
CA VAL A 53 3.16 -1.78 4.11
C VAL A 53 3.14 -2.57 2.82
N GLU A 54 3.33 -3.87 2.93
CA GLU A 54 3.35 -4.81 1.81
C GLU A 54 2.02 -5.56 1.78
N ILE A 55 1.32 -5.49 0.66
CA ILE A 55 0.03 -6.14 0.42
C ILE A 55 0.27 -7.16 -0.69
N ASN A 56 0.16 -8.44 -0.36
CA ASN A 56 0.48 -9.53 -1.27
C ASN A 56 -0.76 -10.39 -1.50
N SER A 57 -1.13 -10.60 -2.77
CA SER A 57 -2.13 -11.58 -3.15
C SER A 57 -1.52 -12.99 -3.17
N LYS A 58 -2.34 -14.01 -2.91
CA LYS A 58 -1.96 -15.41 -3.16
C LYS A 58 -2.65 -15.92 -4.42
N GLY A 59 -1.86 -16.32 -5.41
CA GLY A 59 -2.35 -16.86 -6.68
C GLY A 59 -3.03 -15.79 -7.51
N ALA A 60 -2.26 -14.80 -8.00
CA ALA A 60 -2.82 -13.74 -8.84
C ALA A 60 -3.43 -14.30 -10.14
N GLN A 61 -4.67 -13.91 -10.44
CA GLN A 61 -5.30 -14.19 -11.75
C GLN A 61 -5.03 -13.09 -12.79
N VAL A 62 -4.45 -11.99 -12.34
CA VAL A 62 -4.07 -10.88 -13.21
C VAL A 62 -2.82 -11.28 -13.98
N ARG A 63 -2.94 -11.35 -15.31
CA ARG A 63 -1.82 -11.67 -16.22
C ARG A 63 -0.93 -10.45 -16.52
N ASP A 64 -1.45 -9.25 -16.27
CA ASP A 64 -0.80 -8.00 -16.61
C ASP A 64 -1.15 -6.90 -15.60
N LEU A 65 -0.13 -6.30 -14.96
CA LEU A 65 -0.30 -5.17 -14.03
C LEU A 65 -1.04 -3.99 -14.65
N ARG A 66 -0.95 -3.80 -15.98
CA ARG A 66 -1.66 -2.73 -16.68
C ARG A 66 -3.17 -2.85 -16.53
N MET A 67 -3.70 -4.05 -16.35
CA MET A 67 -5.13 -4.25 -16.09
C MET A 67 -5.59 -3.67 -14.75
N LEU A 68 -4.67 -3.50 -13.78
CA LEU A 68 -4.96 -2.81 -12.52
C LEU A 68 -4.89 -1.28 -12.65
N THR A 69 -4.20 -0.78 -13.69
CA THR A 69 -4.01 0.65 -13.94
C THR A 69 -4.96 1.22 -14.98
N GLU A 70 -5.46 0.40 -15.90
CA GLU A 70 -6.47 0.75 -16.89
C GLU A 70 -7.88 0.54 -16.31
N GLU A 71 -8.88 1.19 -16.92
CA GLU A 71 -10.23 1.48 -16.37
C GLU A 71 -11.04 0.28 -15.84
N PHE A 72 -10.60 -0.96 -16.05
CA PHE A 72 -11.39 -2.17 -15.79
C PHE A 72 -11.35 -2.70 -14.35
N TYR A 73 -10.34 -2.39 -13.53
CA TYR A 73 -10.24 -2.91 -12.14
C TYR A 73 -9.87 -1.89 -11.06
N GLY A 74 -9.72 -0.61 -11.41
CA GLY A 74 -9.39 0.41 -10.41
C GLY A 74 -8.50 1.55 -10.87
N GLY A 75 -8.35 1.81 -12.18
CA GLY A 75 -7.48 2.86 -12.71
C GLY A 75 -7.66 4.23 -12.03
N LEU A 76 -8.91 4.67 -11.84
CA LEU A 76 -9.23 5.91 -11.10
C LEU A 76 -8.87 5.80 -9.61
N GLY A 77 -9.17 4.67 -8.97
CA GLY A 77 -8.88 4.43 -7.56
C GLY A 77 -7.38 4.42 -7.26
N LEU A 78 -6.58 3.83 -8.14
CA LEU A 78 -5.13 3.79 -8.03
C LEU A 78 -4.49 5.16 -8.32
N MET A 79 -5.03 5.91 -9.28
CA MET A 79 -4.62 7.31 -9.51
C MET A 79 -4.92 8.18 -8.28
N ALA A 80 -6.13 8.07 -7.71
CA ALA A 80 -6.49 8.78 -6.49
C ALA A 80 -5.60 8.36 -5.30
N ALA A 81 -5.30 7.07 -5.17
CA ALA A 81 -4.38 6.57 -4.16
C ALA A 81 -2.99 7.18 -4.32
N ARG A 82 -2.44 7.20 -5.55
CA ARG A 82 -1.15 7.84 -5.85
C ARG A 82 -1.13 9.32 -5.48
N TYR A 83 -2.19 10.05 -5.82
CA TYR A 83 -2.33 11.46 -5.45
C TYR A 83 -2.32 11.66 -3.93
N LEU A 84 -3.17 10.94 -3.20
CA LEU A 84 -3.25 11.03 -1.74
C LEU A 84 -1.92 10.66 -1.06
N LEU A 85 -1.25 9.59 -1.54
CA LEU A 85 0.06 9.19 -1.04
C LEU A 85 1.11 10.26 -1.29
N SER A 86 1.07 10.92 -2.45
CA SER A 86 2.03 12.00 -2.79
C SER A 86 1.89 13.18 -1.82
N LEU A 87 0.66 13.54 -1.43
CA LEU A 87 0.41 14.58 -0.41
C LEU A 87 0.97 14.20 0.98
N MET A 88 1.09 12.90 1.26
CA MET A 88 1.66 12.37 2.51
C MET A 88 3.17 12.06 2.41
N GLN A 89 3.81 12.40 1.29
CA GLN A 89 5.19 12.02 0.98
C GLN A 89 5.42 10.50 1.07
N ALA A 90 4.38 9.74 0.74
CA ALA A 90 4.41 8.29 0.68
C ALA A 90 4.56 7.82 -0.78
N GLN A 91 5.24 6.70 -0.96
CA GLN A 91 5.47 6.10 -2.26
C GLN A 91 4.66 4.81 -2.39
N ILE A 92 4.09 4.57 -3.57
CA ILE A 92 3.51 3.26 -3.93
C ILE A 92 4.31 2.63 -5.06
N VAL A 93 4.61 1.35 -4.90
CA VAL A 93 5.27 0.50 -5.90
C VAL A 93 4.39 -0.74 -6.12
N LEU A 94 4.21 -1.10 -7.39
CA LEU A 94 3.46 -2.28 -7.81
C LEU A 94 4.45 -3.24 -8.44
N ASN A 95 4.55 -4.45 -7.90
CA ASN A 95 5.43 -5.50 -8.36
C ASN A 95 4.61 -6.69 -8.86
N TYR A 96 5.12 -7.35 -9.90
CA TYR A 96 4.54 -8.57 -10.44
C TYR A 96 5.63 -9.59 -10.74
N MET A 97 5.65 -10.66 -9.96
CA MET A 97 6.54 -11.80 -10.14
C MET A 97 5.75 -13.09 -9.89
N GLY A 98 4.74 -13.35 -10.73
CA GLY A 98 3.78 -14.45 -10.55
C GLY A 98 2.61 -14.12 -9.62
N ASP A 99 2.85 -13.32 -8.58
CA ASP A 99 1.82 -12.72 -7.72
C ASP A 99 1.85 -11.19 -7.77
N VAL A 100 0.74 -10.55 -7.35
CA VAL A 100 0.64 -9.08 -7.24
C VAL A 100 1.11 -8.67 -5.84
N GLY A 101 2.19 -7.90 -5.80
CA GLY A 101 2.71 -7.26 -4.59
C GLY A 101 2.55 -5.75 -4.68
N ILE A 102 1.77 -5.16 -3.78
CA ILE A 102 1.66 -3.70 -3.63
C ILE A 102 2.48 -3.29 -2.42
N GLN A 103 3.39 -2.36 -2.58
CA GLN A 103 4.20 -1.82 -1.50
C GLN A 103 3.91 -0.33 -1.34
N VAL A 104 3.53 0.08 -0.14
CA VAL A 104 3.33 1.49 0.21
C VAL A 104 4.33 1.87 1.29
N THR A 105 5.21 2.82 1.00
CA THR A 105 6.22 3.30 1.96
C THR A 105 5.85 4.68 2.44
N PHE A 106 5.70 4.84 3.76
CA PHE A 106 5.41 6.09 4.44
C PHE A 106 6.62 6.59 5.22
N LEU A 107 6.68 7.90 5.41
CA LEU A 107 7.50 8.50 6.46
C LEU A 107 6.76 8.43 7.79
N THR A 108 7.46 8.07 8.86
CA THR A 108 6.90 8.13 10.23
C THR A 108 6.78 9.58 10.69
N ALA A 109 5.80 9.89 11.54
CA ALA A 109 5.61 11.26 12.08
C ALA A 109 6.88 11.81 12.77
N ASP A 110 7.64 10.95 13.45
CA ASP A 110 8.86 11.32 14.19
C ASP A 110 10.03 11.79 13.32
N ALA A 111 9.94 11.66 12.00
CA ALA A 111 10.98 12.14 11.07
C ALA A 111 11.16 13.66 11.11
N GLN A 112 10.12 14.41 11.52
CA GLN A 112 10.13 15.86 11.52
C GLN A 112 10.64 16.47 12.84
N ALA A 113 10.46 15.78 13.97
CA ALA A 113 10.94 16.26 15.28
C ALA A 113 12.46 16.48 15.32
N ASN A 114 13.22 15.71 14.54
CA ASN A 114 14.67 15.82 14.47
C ASN A 114 15.19 16.73 13.34
N SER A 115 14.35 17.22 12.43
CA SER A 115 14.79 18.12 11.33
C SER A 115 14.62 19.61 11.63
N HIS A 116 13.93 19.96 12.72
CA HIS A 116 13.80 21.33 13.21
C HIS A 116 14.67 21.63 14.45
N ALA A 117 15.50 20.68 14.89
CA ALA A 117 16.40 20.82 16.04
C ALA A 117 17.89 20.95 15.64
N GLY A 118 18.18 21.31 14.38
CA GLY A 118 19.53 21.49 13.84
C GLY A 118 19.72 22.89 13.27
#